data_AF-A0A512IN42-F1
#
_entry.id   AF-A0A512IN42-F1
#
_cell.length_a   1.000
_cell.length_b   1.000
_cell.length_c   1.000
_cell.angle_alpha   90.00
_cell.angle_beta   90.00
_cell.angle_gamma   90.00
#
_symmetry.space_group_name_H-M   'P 1'
#
loop_
_entity.id
_entity.type
_entity.pdbx_description
1 polymer ?
#
loop_
_entity_poly.entity_id
_entity_poly.type
_entity_poly.pdbx_seq_one_letter_code
_entity_poly.pdbx_strand_id
1 'polypeptide(L)'
;MTGESGREIGERNVAALRAYLDGLQVAGEPIPERNGRPNLSAIAIACGFDRQTLYKNQAAKVLLEEALGRLGTALPSDQASDEPEAKPKADRRDRRILQLEQHNAALRAEVRGLREQLARYRHVEEAMISGRGFRT
;
A
#
# COMPACT_ATOMS: atom_id res chain seq x y z
N MET A 1 -20.90 19.21 -20.16
CA MET A 1 -20.07 18.05 -19.79
C MET A 1 -20.72 16.83 -20.39
N THR A 2 -20.30 16.42 -21.59
CA THR A 2 -20.74 15.18 -22.22
C THR A 2 -20.16 14.04 -21.40
N GLY A 3 -21.01 13.36 -20.61
CA GLY A 3 -20.60 12.15 -19.94
C GLY A 3 -20.23 11.11 -21.00
N GLU A 4 -18.99 10.67 -20.99
CA GLU A 4 -18.53 9.59 -21.86
C GLU A 4 -19.40 8.35 -21.61
N SER A 5 -19.79 7.65 -22.66
CA SER A 5 -20.61 6.47 -22.50
C SER A 5 -19.79 5.37 -21.81
N GLY A 6 -20.46 4.49 -21.06
CA GLY A 6 -19.78 3.37 -20.39
C GLY A 6 -18.96 2.49 -21.35
N ARG A 7 -19.34 2.46 -22.63
CA ARG A 7 -18.60 1.77 -23.69
C ARG A 7 -17.27 2.47 -24.02
N GLU A 8 -17.28 3.80 -24.17
CA GLU A 8 -16.08 4.60 -24.44
C GLU A 8 -15.08 4.52 -23.29
N ILE A 9 -15.57 4.54 -22.05
CA ILE A 9 -14.75 4.32 -20.85
C ILE A 9 -14.14 2.91 -20.88
N GLY A 10 -14.93 1.90 -21.24
CA GLY A 10 -14.47 0.52 -21.38
C GLY A 10 -13.37 0.37 -22.43
N GLU A 11 -13.53 0.97 -23.61
CA GLU A 11 -12.54 0.97 -24.69
C GLU A 11 -11.25 1.69 -24.27
N ARG A 12 -11.34 2.84 -23.60
CA ARG A 12 -10.17 3.56 -23.05
C ARG A 12 -9.39 2.71 -22.06
N ASN A 13 -10.09 2.06 -21.11
CA ASN A 13 -9.43 1.24 -20.11
C ASN A 13 -8.69 0.05 -20.73
N VAL A 14 -9.28 -0.55 -21.77
CA VAL A 14 -8.64 -1.64 -22.54
C VAL A 14 -7.40 -1.13 -23.27
N ALA A 15 -7.48 0.05 -23.88
CA ALA A 15 -6.32 0.66 -24.53
C ALA A 15 -5.18 0.97 -23.55
N ALA A 16 -5.51 1.51 -22.36
CA ALA A 16 -4.54 1.77 -21.30
C ALA A 16 -3.87 0.48 -20.80
N LEU A 17 -4.65 -0.58 -20.59
CA LEU A 17 -4.13 -1.89 -20.19
C LEU A 17 -3.16 -2.46 -21.23
N ARG A 18 -3.53 -2.37 -22.52
CA ARG A 18 -2.66 -2.84 -23.61
C ARG A 18 -1.33 -2.09 -23.63
N ALA A 19 -1.36 -0.76 -23.58
CA ALA A 19 -0.16 0.06 -23.58
C ALA A 19 0.77 -0.26 -22.39
N TYR A 20 0.20 -0.48 -21.22
CA TYR A 20 0.95 -0.88 -20.03
C TYR A 20 1.63 -2.25 -20.20
N LEU A 21 0.90 -3.26 -20.67
CA LEU A 21 1.42 -4.62 -20.86
C LEU A 21 2.49 -4.67 -21.95
N ASP A 22 2.28 -3.95 -23.05
CA ASP A 22 3.28 -3.83 -24.12
C ASP A 22 4.54 -3.13 -23.61
N GLY A 23 4.40 -2.11 -22.75
CA GLY A 23 5.52 -1.44 -22.08
C GLY A 23 6.35 -2.39 -21.21
N LEU A 24 5.70 -3.22 -20.40
CA LEU A 24 6.39 -4.26 -19.61
C LEU A 24 7.13 -5.25 -20.51
N GLN A 25 6.49 -5.68 -21.61
CA GLN A 25 7.10 -6.59 -22.56
C GLN A 25 8.34 -6.01 -23.23
N VAL A 26 8.28 -4.75 -23.67
CA VAL A 26 9.42 -4.05 -24.28
C VAL A 26 10.55 -3.85 -23.26
N ALA A 27 10.21 -3.56 -22.01
CA ALA A 27 11.18 -3.41 -20.93
C ALA A 27 11.77 -4.76 -20.44
N GLY A 28 11.16 -5.88 -20.81
CA GLY A 28 11.50 -7.20 -20.27
C GLY A 28 11.17 -7.33 -18.79
N GLU A 29 10.24 -6.52 -18.28
CA GLU A 29 9.80 -6.54 -16.89
C GLU A 29 8.68 -7.58 -16.70
N PRO A 30 8.71 -8.33 -15.58
CA PRO A 30 7.64 -9.26 -15.26
C PRO A 30 6.37 -8.50 -14.85
N ILE A 31 5.23 -9.18 -14.94
CA ILE A 31 3.97 -8.64 -14.43
C ILE A 31 4.07 -8.46 -12.91
N PRO A 32 3.52 -7.37 -12.33
CA PRO A 32 3.52 -7.19 -10.88
C PRO A 32 2.86 -8.37 -10.16
N GLU A 33 3.60 -8.98 -9.24
CA GLU A 33 3.15 -10.14 -8.48
C GLU A 33 3.06 -9.85 -6.98
N ARG A 34 2.15 -10.57 -6.31
CA ARG A 34 2.07 -10.63 -4.85
C ARG A 34 1.70 -12.04 -4.43
N ASN A 35 2.59 -12.69 -3.68
CA ASN A 35 2.45 -14.08 -3.24
C ASN A 35 2.28 -15.07 -4.42
N GLY A 36 3.07 -14.90 -5.50
CA GLY A 36 3.03 -15.77 -6.68
C GLY A 36 1.74 -15.66 -7.50
N ARG A 37 0.99 -14.56 -7.34
CA ARG A 37 -0.22 -14.26 -8.10
C ARG A 37 -0.16 -12.84 -8.68
N PRO A 38 -0.79 -12.59 -9.84
CA PRO A 38 -0.85 -11.25 -10.42
C PRO A 38 -1.50 -10.24 -9.47
N ASN A 39 -0.81 -9.13 -9.22
CA ASN A 39 -1.29 -8.06 -8.38
C ASN A 39 -2.20 -7.13 -9.19
N LEU A 40 -3.46 -7.53 -9.34
CA LEU A 40 -4.48 -6.81 -10.11
C LEU A 40 -4.68 -5.36 -9.63
N SER A 41 -4.47 -5.07 -8.34
CA SER A 41 -4.52 -3.71 -7.82
C SER A 41 -3.37 -2.84 -8.33
N ALA A 42 -2.15 -3.38 -8.39
CA ALA A 42 -1.01 -2.65 -8.93
C ALA A 42 -1.19 -2.37 -10.43
N ILE A 43 -1.68 -3.36 -11.18
CA ILE A 43 -1.97 -3.23 -12.62
C ILE A 43 -3.03 -2.16 -12.86
N ALA A 44 -4.14 -2.20 -12.13
CA ALA A 44 -5.23 -1.24 -12.27
C ALA A 44 -4.79 0.20 -11.95
N ILE A 45 -3.96 0.37 -10.89
CA ILE A 45 -3.37 1.67 -10.53
C ILE A 45 -2.44 2.18 -11.64
N ALA A 46 -1.57 1.32 -12.18
CA ALA A 46 -0.66 1.68 -13.26
C ALA A 46 -1.40 2.09 -14.55
N CYS A 47 -2.54 1.45 -14.82
CA CYS A 47 -3.38 1.74 -15.98
C CYS A 47 -4.37 2.90 -15.75
N GLY A 48 -4.52 3.39 -14.52
CA GLY A 48 -5.40 4.52 -14.18
C GLY A 48 -6.89 4.19 -14.14
N PHE A 49 -7.28 2.93 -13.90
CA PHE A 49 -8.70 2.54 -13.80
C PHE A 49 -9.02 1.72 -12.55
N ASP A 50 -10.31 1.54 -12.25
CA ASP A 50 -10.74 0.71 -11.12
C ASP A 50 -10.51 -0.79 -11.37
N ARG A 51 -10.05 -1.51 -10.35
CA ARG A 51 -9.77 -2.96 -10.40
C ARG A 51 -10.96 -3.78 -10.92
N GLN A 52 -12.20 -3.37 -10.66
CA GLN A 52 -13.40 -4.04 -11.18
C GLN A 52 -13.42 -4.11 -12.72
N THR A 53 -12.73 -3.20 -13.41
CA THR A 53 -12.61 -3.25 -14.87
C THR A 53 -11.97 -4.55 -15.37
N LEU A 54 -10.95 -5.06 -14.67
CA LEU A 54 -10.30 -6.34 -15.00
C LEU A 54 -11.22 -7.56 -14.82
N TYR A 55 -12.31 -7.40 -14.06
CA TYR A 55 -13.29 -8.46 -13.82
C TYR A 55 -14.51 -8.35 -14.73
N LYS A 56 -15.03 -7.13 -14.93
CA LYS A 56 -16.30 -6.87 -15.63
C LYS A 56 -16.14 -6.66 -17.13
N ASN A 57 -14.99 -6.15 -17.57
CA ASN A 57 -14.72 -5.94 -18.98
C ASN A 57 -14.03 -7.18 -19.57
N GLN A 58 -14.80 -7.95 -20.35
CA GLN A 58 -14.31 -9.19 -20.96
C GLN A 58 -13.06 -8.97 -21.82
N ALA A 59 -12.97 -7.85 -22.55
CA ALA A 59 -11.80 -7.54 -23.36
C ALA A 59 -10.55 -7.30 -22.51
N ALA A 60 -10.70 -6.63 -21.36
CA ALA A 60 -9.59 -6.42 -20.42
C ALA A 60 -9.12 -7.73 -19.78
N LYS A 61 -10.07 -8.63 -19.45
CA LYS A 61 -9.77 -9.95 -18.89
C LYS A 61 -8.95 -10.81 -19.86
N VAL A 62 -9.40 -10.92 -21.11
CA VAL A 62 -8.70 -11.70 -22.15
C VAL A 62 -7.29 -11.14 -22.39
N LEU A 63 -7.15 -9.82 -22.48
CA LEU A 63 -5.84 -9.17 -22.65
C LEU A 63 -4.86 -9.49 -21.52
N LEU A 64 -5.36 -9.48 -20.27
CA LEU A 64 -4.53 -9.78 -19.12
C LEU A 64 -4.12 -11.26 -19.11
N GLU A 65 -5.05 -12.18 -19.41
CA GLU A 65 -4.78 -13.61 -19.56
C GLU A 65 -3.70 -13.90 -20.61
N GLU A 66 -3.80 -13.28 -21.78
CA GLU A 66 -2.81 -13.39 -22.86
C GLU A 66 -1.43 -12.87 -22.44
N ALA A 67 -1.38 -11.73 -21.73
CA ALA A 67 -0.12 -11.18 -21.26
C ALA A 67 0.53 -12.03 -20.16
N LEU A 68 -0.28 -12.65 -19.31
CA LEU A 68 0.18 -13.56 -18.26
C LEU A 68 0.83 -14.82 -18.83
N GLY A 69 0.29 -15.36 -19.93
CA GLY A 69 0.93 -16.45 -20.66
C GLY A 69 2.25 -16.07 -21.32
N ARG A 70 2.41 -14.80 -21.74
CA ARG A 70 3.61 -14.31 -22.43
C ARG A 70 4.73 -13.84 -21.50
N LEU A 71 4.38 -13.10 -20.45
CA LEU A 71 5.32 -12.47 -19.51
C LEU A 71 5.62 -13.32 -18.28
N GLY A 72 4.94 -14.47 -18.15
CA GLY A 72 5.17 -15.43 -17.08
C GLY A 72 4.50 -15.02 -15.79
N THR A 73 3.22 -15.36 -15.65
CA THR A 73 2.59 -15.69 -14.37
C THR A 73 1.32 -16.49 -14.59
N ALA A 74 1.13 -17.60 -13.89
CA ALA A 74 -0.11 -18.39 -14.03
C ALA A 74 -1.28 -17.73 -13.27
N LEU A 75 -2.42 -17.56 -13.94
CA LEU A 75 -3.71 -17.42 -13.25
C LEU A 75 -4.14 -18.78 -12.71
N PRO A 76 -4.75 -18.85 -11.51
CA PRO A 76 -5.68 -19.92 -11.25
C PRO A 76 -6.91 -19.71 -12.15
N SER A 77 -7.14 -20.62 -13.09
CA SER A 77 -8.42 -20.74 -13.78
C SER A 77 -9.45 -21.38 -12.86
N ASP A 78 -10.68 -20.92 -13.03
CA ASP A 78 -11.95 -21.39 -12.46
C ASP A 78 -12.29 -21.09 -10.99
N GLN A 79 -13.27 -20.19 -10.89
CA GLN A 79 -14.42 -20.14 -9.98
C GLN A 79 -14.18 -20.16 -8.45
N ALA A 80 -15.00 -19.34 -7.78
CA ALA A 80 -15.11 -19.18 -6.34
C ALA A 80 -13.96 -18.41 -5.66
N SER A 81 -14.02 -17.09 -5.81
CA SER A 81 -14.16 -16.30 -4.59
C SER A 81 -15.33 -15.35 -4.77
N ASP A 82 -16.51 -15.85 -4.40
CA ASP A 82 -17.46 -15.06 -3.62
C ASP A 82 -16.66 -14.46 -2.44
N GLU A 83 -15.99 -13.33 -2.67
CA GLU A 83 -15.74 -12.41 -1.57
C GLU A 83 -17.00 -11.56 -1.49
N PRO A 84 -17.78 -11.65 -0.39
CA PRO A 84 -18.95 -10.82 -0.25
C PRO A 84 -18.51 -9.36 -0.42
N GLU A 85 -19.35 -8.56 -1.06
CA GLU A 85 -19.36 -7.13 -0.85
C GLU A 85 -19.55 -6.86 0.65
N ALA A 86 -18.44 -6.86 1.37
CA ALA A 86 -18.39 -6.49 2.76
C ALA A 86 -17.46 -5.29 2.83
N LYS A 87 -18.03 -4.13 3.12
CA LYS A 87 -17.30 -3.12 3.90
C LYS A 87 -16.91 -3.80 5.22
N PRO A 88 -15.62 -4.13 5.45
CA PRO A 88 -14.97 -3.70 6.69
C PRO A 88 -13.45 -3.42 6.53
N LYS A 89 -12.96 -3.08 5.33
CA LYS A 89 -11.54 -2.67 5.18
C LYS A 89 -11.26 -1.28 5.77
N ALA A 90 -12.27 -0.39 5.79
CA ALA A 90 -12.20 0.88 6.51
C ALA A 90 -12.06 0.62 8.01
N ASP A 91 -12.98 -0.15 8.61
CA ASP A 91 -12.96 -0.48 10.05
C ASP A 91 -11.65 -1.18 10.49
N ARG A 92 -11.11 -2.12 9.70
CA ARG A 92 -9.80 -2.73 10.02
C ARG A 92 -8.63 -1.73 9.95
N ARG A 93 -8.65 -0.80 9.00
CA ARG A 93 -7.63 0.27 8.89
C ARG A 93 -7.79 1.28 10.02
N ASP A 94 -9.01 1.68 10.34
CA ASP A 94 -9.32 2.62 11.41
C ASP A 94 -8.92 2.05 12.78
N ARG A 95 -9.20 0.77 13.02
CA ARG A 95 -8.70 0.05 14.22
C ARG A 95 -7.17 0.00 14.26
N ARG A 96 -6.51 -0.18 13.12
CA ARG A 96 -5.04 -0.20 13.05
C ARG A 96 -4.46 1.19 13.28
N ILE A 97 -5.09 2.24 12.75
CA ILE A 97 -4.71 3.64 12.97
C ILE A 97 -4.83 3.95 14.45
N LEU A 98 -5.97 3.66 15.08
CA LEU A 98 -6.20 3.88 16.51
C LEU A 98 -5.16 3.15 17.38
N GLN A 99 -4.86 1.88 17.07
CA GLN A 99 -3.82 1.12 17.77
C GLN A 99 -2.43 1.76 17.63
N LEU A 100 -2.09 2.21 16.41
CA LEU A 100 -0.80 2.87 16.15
C LEU A 100 -0.72 4.23 16.84
N GLU A 101 -1.79 5.01 16.88
CA GLU A 101 -1.87 6.29 17.57
C GLU A 101 -1.71 6.13 19.08
N GLN A 102 -2.39 5.16 19.68
CA GLN A 102 -2.24 4.82 21.10
C GLN A 102 -0.80 4.42 21.43
N HIS A 103 -0.19 3.54 20.61
CA HIS A 103 1.19 3.13 20.81
C HIS A 103 2.17 4.30 20.65
N ASN A 104 1.93 5.19 19.69
CA ASN A 104 2.76 6.37 19.48
C ASN A 104 2.65 7.35 20.66
N ALA A 105 1.45 7.55 21.20
CA ALA A 105 1.23 8.37 22.39
C ALA A 105 1.95 7.81 23.62
N ALA A 106 1.88 6.49 23.83
CA ALA A 106 2.59 5.80 24.91
C ALA A 106 4.12 5.97 24.81
N LEU A 107 4.69 5.67 23.65
CA LEU A 107 6.14 5.85 23.41
C LEU A 107 6.58 7.31 23.58
N ARG A 108 5.78 8.28 23.12
CA ARG A 108 6.09 9.70 23.31
C ARG A 108 6.06 10.11 24.78
N ALA A 109 5.15 9.56 25.58
CA ALA A 109 5.12 9.80 27.01
C ALA A 109 6.34 9.20 27.72
N GLU A 110 6.75 7.99 27.35
CA GLU A 110 7.95 7.34 27.88
C GLU A 110 9.21 8.14 27.54
N VAL A 111 9.38 8.54 26.28
CA VAL A 111 10.51 9.39 25.84
C VAL A 111 10.56 10.69 26.64
N ARG A 112 9.41 11.32 26.91
CA ARG A 112 9.34 12.53 27.74
C ARG A 112 9.82 12.25 29.17
N GLY A 113 9.31 11.18 29.79
CA GLY A 113 9.70 10.80 31.16
C GLY A 113 11.19 10.48 31.29
N LEU A 114 11.75 9.74 30.33
CA LEU A 114 13.18 9.44 30.28
C LEU A 114 14.03 10.71 30.10
N ARG A 115 13.60 11.64 29.25
CA ARG A 115 14.28 12.94 29.07
C ARG A 115 14.26 13.78 30.33
N GLU A 116 13.16 13.81 31.07
CA GLU A 116 13.07 14.50 32.36
C GLU A 116 13.99 13.86 33.41
N GLN A 117 14.06 12.53 33.46
CA GLN A 117 15.00 11.81 34.34
C GLN A 117 16.46 12.16 34.01
N LEU A 118 16.83 12.16 32.72
CA LEU A 118 18.16 12.56 32.29
C LEU A 118 18.47 14.01 32.66
N ALA A 119 17.52 14.93 32.51
CA ALA A 119 17.70 16.32 32.92
C ALA A 119 17.96 16.45 34.43
N ARG A 120 17.22 15.71 35.25
CA ARG A 120 17.44 15.66 36.71
C ARG A 120 18.82 15.12 37.05
N TYR A 121 19.25 14.02 36.43
CA TYR A 121 20.58 13.45 36.68
C TYR A 121 21.70 14.40 36.27
N ARG A 122 21.59 15.06 35.11
CA ARG A 122 22.56 16.08 34.69
C ARG A 122 22.67 17.23 35.70
N HIS A 123 21.54 17.71 36.22
CA HIS A 123 21.55 18.77 37.22
C HIS A 123 22.25 18.35 38.52
N VAL A 124 22.03 17.10 38.96
CA VAL A 124 22.73 16.53 40.13
C VAL A 124 24.22 16.37 39.86
N GLU A 125 24.62 15.87 38.68
CA GLU A 125 26.02 15.78 38.27
C GLU A 125 26.70 17.14 38.27
N GLU A 126 26.08 18.17 37.68
CA GLU A 126 26.59 19.54 37.67
C GLU A 126 26.76 20.09 39.09
N ALA A 127 25.76 19.90 39.98
CA ALA A 127 25.85 20.32 41.37
C ALA A 127 26.95 19.57 42.14
N MET A 128 27.17 18.28 41.88
CA MET A 128 28.24 17.50 42.48
C MET A 128 29.63 17.91 41.97
N ILE A 129 29.75 18.26 40.69
CA ILE A 129 31.00 18.74 40.09
C ILE A 129 31.33 20.15 40.63
N SER A 130 30.34 21.03 40.71
CA SER A 130 30.46 22.38 41.25
C SER A 130 30.75 22.40 42.76
N GLY A 131 30.05 21.57 43.55
CA GLY A 131 30.16 21.53 45.01
C GLY A 131 31.45 20.88 45.55
N ARG A 132 32.20 20.13 44.73
CA ARG A 132 33.52 19.59 45.10
C ARG A 132 34.68 20.56 44.89
N GLY A 133 34.41 21.77 44.37
CA GLY A 133 35.43 22.79 44.10
C GLY A 133 35.75 23.76 45.26
N PHE A 134 35.12 23.64 46.43
CA PHE A 134 35.28 24.62 47.51
C PHE A 134 35.61 23.98 48.86
N ARG A 135 36.84 23.46 49.00
CA ARG A 135 37.53 23.28 50.29
C ARG A 135 39.02 23.55 50.09
N THR A 136 39.41 24.82 50.20
CA THR A 136 40.78 25.27 50.50
C THR A 136 40.80 25.79 51.92
#